data_AF-A0A3A0F1P6-F1
#
_entry.id   AF-A0A3A0F1P6-F1
#
_cell.length_a   1.000
_cell.length_b   1.000
_cell.length_c   1.000
_cell.angle_alpha   90.00
_cell.angle_beta   90.00
_cell.angle_gamma   90.00
#
_symmetry.space_group_name_H-M   'P 1'
#
loop_
_entity.id
_entity.type
_entity.pdbx_description
1 polymer ?
#
loop_
_entity_poly.entity_id
_entity_poly.type
_entity_poly.pdbx_seq_one_letter_code
_entity_poly.pdbx_strand_id
1 'polypeptide(L)'
;MKPGSDRVVSLRELLVSTLALRREASMRYRRLAASAELLEDAALRRLFSRLAVAESEFAARIERDLPDLDVGTILAERVTWTEAMCQSRLDEPLTPGSALEAARRNERRMRAVFEHLAATSPHASVRMRSLESALAETRHLSFIEQLVTPLSASVCAGRDPDTGELADNERTRTDED
;
A
#
# COMPACT_ATOMS: atom_id res chain seq x y z
N MET A 1 15.61 28.80 -7.11
CA MET A 1 14.72 27.65 -7.35
C MET A 1 15.34 26.83 -8.48
N LYS A 2 15.96 25.68 -8.20
CA LYS A 2 16.41 24.78 -9.28
C LYS A 2 15.16 24.08 -9.84
N PRO A 3 14.95 24.01 -11.17
CA PRO A 3 13.89 23.19 -11.70
C PRO A 3 14.13 21.75 -11.24
N GLY A 4 13.11 21.09 -10.70
CA GLY A 4 13.17 19.66 -10.43
C GLY A 4 13.57 18.96 -11.72
N SER A 5 14.66 18.18 -11.70
CA SER A 5 15.14 17.56 -12.93
C SER A 5 14.15 16.46 -13.29
N ASP A 6 13.26 16.73 -14.24
CA ASP A 6 12.45 15.70 -14.90
C ASP A 6 13.43 14.69 -15.50
N ARG A 7 13.58 13.56 -14.82
CA ARG A 7 14.49 12.52 -15.26
C ARG A 7 13.75 11.71 -16.30
N VAL A 8 14.30 11.69 -17.50
CA VAL A 8 13.83 10.80 -18.54
C VAL A 8 14.42 9.41 -18.28
N VAL A 9 13.57 8.41 -18.05
CA VAL A 9 13.99 7.00 -17.89
C VAL A 9 13.26 6.11 -18.90
N SER A 10 13.81 4.94 -19.18
CA SER A 10 13.12 3.90 -19.95
C SER A 10 12.01 3.22 -19.13
N LEU A 11 11.01 2.64 -19.81
CA LEU A 11 9.99 1.83 -19.12
C LEU A 11 10.62 0.63 -18.38
N ARG A 12 11.73 0.06 -18.88
CA ARG A 12 12.46 -1.01 -18.18
C ARG A 12 13.06 -0.51 -16.87
N GLU A 13 13.71 0.65 -16.89
CA GLU A 13 14.28 1.25 -15.66
C GLU A 13 13.18 1.58 -14.64
N LEU A 14 12.03 2.06 -15.11
CA LEU A 14 10.86 2.26 -14.27
C LEU A 14 10.43 0.94 -13.60
N LEU A 15 10.22 -0.12 -14.38
CA LEU A 15 9.79 -1.42 -13.87
C LEU A 15 10.79 -2.05 -12.91
N VAL A 16 12.10 -1.95 -13.20
CA VAL A 16 13.16 -2.41 -12.29
C VAL A 16 13.14 -1.62 -10.97
N SER A 17 12.95 -0.30 -11.04
CA SER A 17 12.87 0.55 -9.85
C SER A 17 11.63 0.23 -9.02
N THR A 18 10.48 0.08 -9.66
CA THR A 18 9.23 -0.35 -9.01
C THR A 18 9.39 -1.72 -8.37
N LEU A 19 10.01 -2.68 -9.06
CA LEU A 19 10.27 -4.01 -8.50
C LEU A 19 11.07 -3.95 -7.19
N ALA A 20 12.14 -3.16 -7.16
CA ALA A 20 12.95 -2.98 -5.96
C ALA A 20 12.13 -2.40 -4.79
N LEU A 21 11.33 -1.37 -5.07
CA LEU A 21 10.47 -0.72 -4.07
C LEU A 21 9.38 -1.67 -3.54
N ARG A 22 8.76 -2.47 -4.41
CA ARG A 22 7.74 -3.46 -4.05
C ARG A 22 8.31 -4.55 -3.13
N ARG A 23 9.52 -5.04 -3.44
CA ARG A 23 10.25 -5.98 -2.58
C ARG A 23 10.57 -5.37 -1.22
N GLU A 24 11.04 -4.13 -1.19
CA GLU A 24 11.29 -3.39 0.05
C GLU A 24 10.02 -3.23 0.90
N ALA A 25 8.92 -2.79 0.28
CA ALA A 25 7.63 -2.65 0.94
C ALA A 25 7.13 -3.98 1.53
N SER A 26 7.21 -5.08 0.75
CA SER A 26 6.85 -6.42 1.22
C SER A 26 7.67 -6.83 2.45
N MET A 27 9.00 -6.66 2.41
CA MET A 27 9.87 -6.97 3.55
C MET A 27 9.53 -6.12 4.77
N ARG A 28 9.26 -4.82 4.57
CA ARG A 28 8.92 -3.91 5.67
C ARG A 28 7.59 -4.28 6.32
N TYR A 29 6.56 -4.60 5.54
CA TYR A 29 5.30 -5.07 6.08
C TYR A 29 5.44 -6.40 6.83
N ARG A 30 6.31 -7.33 6.38
CA ARG A 30 6.60 -8.55 7.17
C ARG A 30 7.20 -8.22 8.54
N ARG A 31 8.13 -7.25 8.61
CA ARG A 31 8.71 -6.80 9.88
C ARG A 31 7.65 -6.18 10.79
N LEU A 32 6.79 -5.31 10.24
CA LEU A 32 5.69 -4.70 10.99
C LEU A 32 4.68 -5.74 11.49
N ALA A 33 4.38 -6.78 10.69
CA ALA A 33 3.54 -7.88 11.12
C ALA A 33 4.15 -8.66 12.29
N ALA A 34 5.46 -8.93 12.25
CA ALA A 34 6.18 -9.59 13.34
C ALA A 34 6.23 -8.71 14.61
N SER A 35 6.39 -7.39 14.47
CA SER A 35 6.31 -6.47 15.61
C SER A 35 4.91 -6.40 16.22
N ALA A 36 3.86 -6.46 15.39
CA ALA A 36 2.47 -6.50 15.88
C ALA A 36 2.16 -7.81 16.63
N GLU A 37 2.78 -8.92 16.26
CA GLU A 37 2.68 -10.19 16.99
C GLU A 37 3.25 -10.07 18.41
N LEU A 38 4.37 -9.38 18.57
CA LEU A 38 4.96 -9.10 19.90
C LEU A 38 4.08 -8.21 20.77
N LEU A 39 3.20 -7.42 20.16
CA LEU A 39 2.25 -6.52 20.84
C LEU A 39 0.85 -7.16 21.00
N GLU A 40 0.70 -8.44 20.64
CA GLU A 40 -0.57 -9.20 20.66
C GLU A 40 -1.71 -8.56 19.84
N ASP A 41 -1.38 -7.66 18.89
CA ASP A 41 -2.37 -7.03 18.03
C ASP A 41 -2.62 -7.89 16.77
N ALA A 42 -3.56 -8.82 16.90
CA ALA A 42 -3.95 -9.73 15.83
C ALA A 42 -4.50 -9.00 14.58
N ALA A 43 -5.12 -7.82 14.75
CA ALA A 43 -5.66 -7.04 13.66
C ALA A 43 -4.53 -6.41 12.83
N LEU A 44 -3.55 -5.81 13.50
CA LEU A 44 -2.36 -5.23 12.85
C LEU A 44 -1.48 -6.28 12.20
N ARG A 45 -1.28 -7.42 12.88
CA ARG A 45 -0.57 -8.56 12.30
C ARG A 45 -1.22 -8.98 10.98
N ARG A 46 -2.54 -9.20 10.99
CA ARG A 46 -3.30 -9.60 9.79
C ARG A 46 -3.22 -8.54 8.69
N LEU A 47 -3.31 -7.25 9.04
CA LEU A 47 -3.20 -6.15 8.10
C LEU A 47 -1.85 -6.16 7.38
N PHE A 48 -0.76 -6.12 8.15
CA PHE A 48 0.58 -6.04 7.59
C PHE A 48 0.98 -7.32 6.86
N SER A 49 0.55 -8.50 7.32
CA SER A 49 0.73 -9.75 6.57
C SER A 49 0.05 -9.71 5.21
N ARG A 50 -1.19 -9.19 5.12
CA ARG A 50 -1.91 -9.08 3.85
C ARG A 50 -1.27 -8.07 2.90
N LEU A 51 -0.80 -6.92 3.42
CA LEU A 51 -0.04 -5.95 2.62
C LEU A 51 1.27 -6.56 2.10
N ALA A 52 2.00 -7.29 2.95
CA ALA A 52 3.22 -7.96 2.52
C ALA A 52 3.01 -8.96 1.38
N VAL A 53 1.92 -9.74 1.43
CA VAL A 53 1.56 -10.70 0.39
C VAL A 53 1.22 -9.96 -0.91
N ALA A 54 0.37 -8.93 -0.85
CA ALA A 54 0.00 -8.16 -2.04
C ALA A 54 1.24 -7.58 -2.75
N GLU A 55 2.13 -6.93 -2.01
CA GLU A 55 3.38 -6.38 -2.58
C GLU A 55 4.27 -7.46 -3.20
N SER A 56 4.34 -8.64 -2.56
CA SER A 56 5.13 -9.78 -3.07
C SER A 56 4.56 -10.36 -4.35
N GLU A 57 3.24 -10.47 -4.47
CA GLU A 57 2.57 -10.95 -5.68
C GLU A 57 2.76 -9.96 -6.84
N PHE A 58 2.76 -8.66 -6.57
CA PHE A 58 3.05 -7.67 -7.60
C PHE A 58 4.50 -7.74 -8.07
N ALA A 59 5.45 -7.82 -7.14
CA ALA A 59 6.86 -8.01 -7.46
C ALA A 59 7.07 -9.24 -8.35
N ALA A 60 6.46 -10.37 -8.00
CA ALA A 60 6.55 -11.60 -8.79
C ALA A 60 5.97 -11.44 -10.21
N ARG A 61 4.91 -10.65 -10.38
CA ARG A 61 4.37 -10.34 -11.71
C ARG A 61 5.34 -9.50 -12.54
N ILE A 62 5.87 -8.41 -11.98
CA ILE A 62 6.89 -7.61 -12.68
C ILE A 62 8.09 -8.47 -13.07
N GLU A 63 8.58 -9.33 -12.15
CA GLU A 63 9.71 -10.22 -12.41
C GLU A 63 9.47 -11.19 -13.55
N ARG A 64 8.28 -11.80 -13.60
CA ARG A 64 7.90 -12.72 -14.68
C ARG A 64 7.79 -11.99 -16.02
N ASP A 65 7.26 -10.77 -16.02
CA ASP A 65 6.96 -10.05 -17.25
C ASP A 65 8.19 -9.27 -17.77
N LEU A 66 9.22 -9.02 -16.93
CA LEU A 66 10.45 -8.28 -17.30
C LEU A 66 11.27 -8.87 -18.47
N PRO A 67 11.43 -10.22 -18.58
CA PRO A 67 12.17 -10.85 -19.68
C PRO A 67 11.40 -10.87 -21.01
N ASP A 68 10.07 -10.94 -20.98
CA ASP A 68 9.19 -11.05 -22.16
C ASP A 68 8.91 -9.70 -22.84
N LEU A 69 9.42 -8.63 -22.24
CA LEU A 69 9.30 -7.26 -22.72
C LEU A 69 10.36 -7.00 -23.79
N ASP A 70 9.95 -6.68 -25.03
CA ASP A 70 10.87 -6.32 -26.12
C ASP A 70 11.76 -5.15 -25.69
N VAL A 71 13.00 -5.53 -25.34
CA VAL A 71 13.98 -4.66 -24.71
C VAL A 71 14.33 -3.49 -25.64
N GLY A 72 14.31 -3.69 -26.96
CA GLY A 72 14.62 -2.64 -27.93
C GLY A 72 13.62 -1.49 -27.90
N THR A 73 12.33 -1.81 -27.95
CA THR A 73 11.24 -0.81 -27.93
C THR A 73 11.18 -0.07 -26.59
N ILE A 74 11.45 -0.75 -25.48
CA ILE A 74 11.31 -0.22 -24.13
C ILE A 74 12.46 0.69 -23.72
N LEU A 75 13.68 0.38 -24.19
CA LEU A 75 14.85 1.24 -23.98
C LEU A 75 14.78 2.52 -24.82
N ALA A 76 14.05 2.51 -25.95
CA ALA A 76 13.83 3.68 -26.78
C ALA A 76 12.76 4.64 -26.20
N GLU A 77 11.79 4.12 -25.47
CA GLU A 77 10.70 4.91 -24.88
C GLU A 77 11.21 5.74 -23.69
N ARG A 78 11.18 7.05 -23.86
CA ARG A 78 11.62 8.03 -22.88
C ARG A 78 10.43 8.49 -22.03
N VAL A 79 10.41 8.09 -20.77
CA VAL A 79 9.38 8.48 -19.80
C VAL A 79 9.85 9.71 -19.03
N THR A 80 9.17 10.84 -19.20
CA THR A 80 9.43 12.05 -18.41
C THR A 80 8.87 11.84 -17.00
N TRP A 81 9.75 11.51 -16.05
CA TRP A 81 9.39 11.23 -14.66
C TRP A 81 9.84 12.40 -13.77
N THR A 82 8.87 13.05 -13.10
CA THR A 82 9.13 14.01 -12.01
C THR A 82 9.45 13.27 -10.70
N GLU A 83 10.41 13.76 -9.91
CA GLU A 83 10.75 13.22 -8.58
C GLU A 83 9.52 13.06 -7.64
N ALA A 84 8.44 13.80 -7.89
CA ALA A 84 7.15 13.71 -7.21
C ALA A 84 6.37 12.39 -7.43
N MET A 85 6.71 11.62 -8.47
CA MET A 85 6.12 10.29 -8.71
C MET A 85 6.97 9.15 -8.13
N CYS A 86 8.08 9.46 -7.43
CA CYS A 86 8.75 8.49 -6.57
C CYS A 86 7.75 7.94 -5.54
N GLN A 87 7.71 6.62 -5.39
CA GLN A 87 6.97 6.02 -4.29
C GLN A 87 7.53 6.60 -2.99
N SER A 88 6.64 7.09 -2.13
CA SER A 88 7.05 7.58 -0.83
C SER A 88 7.66 6.38 -0.09
N ARG A 89 8.91 6.52 0.33
CA ARG A 89 9.49 5.60 1.29
C ARG A 89 8.60 5.62 2.53
N LEU A 90 8.39 4.44 3.09
CA LEU A 90 7.69 4.29 4.35
C LEU A 90 8.65 4.83 5.43
N ASP A 91 8.51 6.10 5.79
CA ASP A 91 9.31 6.72 6.85
C ASP A 91 8.80 6.26 8.23
N GLU A 92 9.70 6.15 9.20
CA GLU A 92 9.41 5.65 10.54
C GLU A 92 9.14 6.83 11.51
N PRO A 93 8.17 6.72 12.44
CA PRO A 93 7.31 5.58 12.75
C PRO A 93 5.96 5.57 12.01
N LEU A 94 5.53 4.39 11.54
CA LEU A 94 4.25 4.19 10.85
C LEU A 94 3.15 3.78 11.83
N THR A 95 2.11 4.60 11.95
CA THR A 95 0.81 4.10 12.39
C THR A 95 0.18 3.26 11.27
N PRO A 96 -0.67 2.26 11.56
CA PRO A 96 -1.42 1.53 10.54
C PRO A 96 -2.15 2.42 9.55
N GLY A 97 -2.75 3.52 10.01
CA GLY A 97 -3.39 4.53 9.14
C GLY A 97 -2.38 5.16 8.17
N SER A 98 -1.23 5.61 8.66
CA SER A 98 -0.19 6.20 7.81
C SER A 98 0.41 5.21 6.80
N ALA A 99 0.54 3.93 7.18
CA ALA A 99 1.03 2.87 6.30
C ALA A 99 0.06 2.57 5.16
N LEU A 100 -1.24 2.56 5.46
CA LEU A 100 -2.29 2.38 4.47
C LEU A 100 -2.42 3.58 3.54
N GLU A 101 -2.33 4.80 4.07
CA GLU A 101 -2.32 6.00 3.25
C GLU A 101 -1.10 6.06 2.33
N ALA A 102 0.09 5.70 2.83
CA ALA A 102 1.29 5.60 2.01
C ALA A 102 1.11 4.58 0.88
N ALA A 103 0.59 3.38 1.19
CA ALA A 103 0.28 2.37 0.18
C ALA A 103 -0.70 2.92 -0.88
N ARG A 104 -1.84 3.50 -0.47
CA ARG A 104 -2.83 4.09 -1.39
C ARG A 104 -2.24 5.20 -2.26
N ARG A 105 -1.40 6.07 -1.71
CA ARG A 105 -0.72 7.13 -2.47
C ARG A 105 0.23 6.53 -3.50
N ASN A 106 1.02 5.52 -3.12
CA ASN A 106 1.95 4.85 -4.01
C ASN A 106 1.21 4.16 -5.17
N GLU A 107 0.12 3.45 -4.88
CA GLU A 107 -0.69 2.79 -5.93
C GLU A 107 -1.29 3.78 -6.92
N ARG A 108 -1.86 4.89 -6.42
CA ARG A 108 -2.47 5.93 -7.27
C ARG A 108 -1.42 6.59 -8.17
N ARG A 109 -0.23 6.86 -7.63
CA ARG A 109 0.88 7.43 -8.41
C ARG A 109 1.34 6.46 -9.50
N MET A 110 1.58 5.19 -9.17
CA MET A 110 2.01 4.20 -10.15
C MET A 110 0.96 3.99 -11.25
N ARG A 111 -0.33 3.91 -10.88
CA ARG A 111 -1.41 3.84 -11.85
C ARG A 111 -1.37 5.02 -12.82
N ALA A 112 -1.24 6.25 -12.32
CA ALA A 112 -1.19 7.44 -13.16
C ALA A 112 0.03 7.45 -14.11
N VAL A 113 1.19 6.92 -13.67
CA VAL A 113 2.36 6.73 -14.55
C VAL A 113 2.01 5.82 -15.71
N PHE A 114 1.42 4.66 -15.43
CA PHE A 114 1.06 3.68 -16.46
C PHE A 114 -0.06 4.18 -17.39
N GLU A 115 -1.05 4.89 -16.86
CA GLU A 115 -2.09 5.55 -17.66
C GLU A 115 -1.50 6.59 -18.62
N HIS A 116 -0.54 7.40 -18.13
CA HIS A 116 0.17 8.36 -18.98
C HIS A 116 0.94 7.67 -20.11
N LEU A 117 1.72 6.63 -19.79
CA LEU A 117 2.47 5.86 -20.79
C LEU A 117 1.57 5.21 -21.83
N ALA A 118 0.44 4.68 -21.39
CA ALA A 118 -0.57 4.13 -22.28
C ALA A 118 -1.14 5.17 -23.26
N ALA A 119 -1.29 6.41 -22.81
CA ALA A 119 -1.84 7.50 -23.62
C ALA A 119 -0.82 8.12 -24.57
N THR A 120 0.46 8.22 -24.19
CA THR A 120 1.45 8.99 -24.94
C THR A 120 2.38 8.16 -25.82
N SER A 121 2.51 6.85 -25.55
CA SER A 121 3.53 6.06 -26.25
C SER A 121 3.21 5.83 -27.73
N PRO A 122 4.17 6.08 -28.65
CA PRO A 122 4.01 5.75 -30.06
C PRO A 122 3.97 4.23 -30.31
N HIS A 123 4.52 3.43 -29.40
CA HIS A 123 4.62 1.97 -29.56
C HIS A 123 3.41 1.23 -29.00
N ALA A 124 2.72 0.46 -29.86
CA ALA A 124 1.51 -0.27 -29.46
C ALA A 124 1.75 -1.29 -28.34
N SER A 125 2.90 -1.97 -28.37
CA SER A 125 3.32 -2.91 -27.33
C SER A 125 3.45 -2.23 -25.96
N VAL A 126 4.10 -1.06 -25.91
CA VAL A 126 4.23 -0.26 -24.69
C VAL A 126 2.86 0.18 -24.19
N ARG A 127 1.99 0.69 -25.07
CA ARG A 127 0.63 1.10 -24.67
C ARG A 127 -0.17 -0.03 -24.02
N MET A 128 -0.19 -1.20 -24.64
CA MET A 128 -0.92 -2.36 -24.11
C MET A 128 -0.38 -2.78 -22.74
N ARG A 129 0.94 -2.88 -22.59
CA ARG A 129 1.58 -3.27 -21.32
C ARG A 129 1.38 -2.24 -20.22
N SER A 130 1.42 -0.95 -20.55
CA SER A 130 1.10 0.11 -19.61
C SER A 130 -0.36 0.04 -19.15
N LEU A 131 -1.32 -0.24 -20.05
CA LEU A 131 -2.71 -0.46 -19.65
C LEU A 131 -2.88 -1.68 -18.72
N GLU A 132 -2.24 -2.80 -19.03
CA GLU A 132 -2.23 -3.99 -18.17
C GLU A 132 -1.70 -3.67 -16.76
N SER A 133 -0.63 -2.87 -16.70
CA SER A 133 -0.02 -2.43 -15.44
C SER A 133 -0.94 -1.48 -14.67
N ALA A 134 -1.58 -0.52 -15.32
CA ALA A 134 -2.55 0.38 -14.69
C ALA A 134 -3.77 -0.38 -14.13
N LEU A 135 -4.23 -1.42 -14.83
CA LEU A 135 -5.29 -2.31 -14.34
C LEU A 135 -4.83 -3.11 -13.11
N ALA A 136 -3.59 -3.59 -13.11
CA ALA A 136 -3.02 -4.27 -11.95
C ALA A 136 -2.96 -3.35 -10.72
N GLU A 137 -2.50 -2.11 -10.89
CA GLU A 137 -2.47 -1.10 -9.81
C GLU A 137 -3.88 -0.76 -9.31
N THR A 138 -4.88 -0.75 -10.20
CA THR A 138 -6.30 -0.54 -9.79
C THR A 138 -6.83 -1.68 -8.93
N ARG A 139 -6.51 -2.94 -9.27
CA ARG A 139 -6.89 -4.11 -8.46
C ARG A 139 -6.19 -4.08 -7.10
N HIS A 140 -4.94 -3.66 -7.08
CA HIS A 140 -4.15 -3.48 -5.86
C HIS A 140 -4.71 -2.41 -4.93
N LEU A 141 -5.01 -1.23 -5.47
CA LEU A 141 -5.67 -0.16 -4.74
C LEU A 141 -7.00 -0.63 -4.15
N SER A 142 -7.82 -1.33 -4.95
CA SER A 142 -9.11 -1.88 -4.49
C SER A 142 -8.93 -2.87 -3.34
N PHE A 143 -7.91 -3.75 -3.42
CA PHE A 143 -7.58 -4.67 -2.35
C PHE A 143 -7.16 -3.93 -1.07
N ILE A 144 -6.29 -2.93 -1.19
CA ILE A 144 -5.86 -2.10 -0.05
C ILE A 144 -7.04 -1.36 0.57
N GLU A 145 -7.95 -0.82 -0.23
CA GLU A 145 -9.15 -0.14 0.27
C GLU A 145 -10.10 -1.10 1.01
N GLN A 146 -10.26 -2.33 0.54
CA GLN A 146 -11.01 -3.38 1.26
C GLN A 146 -10.36 -3.81 2.58
N LEU A 147 -9.03 -3.64 2.74
CA LEU A 147 -8.36 -3.89 4.02
C LEU A 147 -8.71 -2.83 5.09
N VAL A 148 -9.09 -1.62 4.67
CA VAL A 148 -9.37 -0.50 5.57
C VAL A 148 -10.80 -0.57 6.14
N THR A 149 -11.76 -1.03 5.36
CA THR A 149 -13.19 -1.07 5.75
C THR A 149 -13.45 -1.81 7.08
N PRO A 150 -12.81 -2.96 7.36
CA PRO A 150 -13.00 -3.67 8.64
C PRO A 150 -12.33 -2.97 9.84
N LEU A 151 -11.24 -2.22 9.63
CA LEU A 151 -10.53 -1.52 10.70
C LEU A 151 -11.32 -0.30 11.20
N SER A 152 -11.96 0.45 10.29
CA SER A 152 -12.82 1.57 10.66
C SER A 152 -14.05 1.14 11.46
N ALA A 153 -14.62 -0.04 11.16
CA ALA A 153 -15.74 -0.60 11.92
C ALA A 153 -15.32 -1.03 13.35
N SER A 154 -14.14 -1.62 13.50
CA SER A 154 -13.61 -2.04 14.81
C SER A 154 -13.24 -0.86 15.72
N VAL A 155 -12.75 0.25 15.15
CA VAL A 155 -12.44 1.49 15.91
C VAL A 155 -13.73 2.19 16.36
N CYS A 156 -14.79 2.18 15.55
CA CYS A 156 -16.10 2.71 15.95
C CYS A 156 -16.83 1.84 16.97
N ALA A 157 -16.59 0.52 16.98
CA ALA A 157 -17.18 -0.40 17.97
C ALA A 157 -16.50 -0.37 19.34
N GLY A 158 -15.33 0.30 19.48
CA GLY A 158 -14.54 0.36 20.71
C GLY A 158 -14.77 1.58 21.59
N ARG A 159 -15.81 2.39 21.33
CA ARG A 159 -16.19 3.52 22.20
C ARG A 159 -17.60 3.29 22.75
N ASP A 160 -17.71 2.38 23.71
CA ASP A 160 -18.71 2.48 24.77
C ASP A 160 -18.05 3.23 25.94
N PRO A 161 -18.42 4.49 26.22
CA PRO A 161 -18.35 5.02 27.56
C PRO A 161 -19.68 4.72 28.21
N ASP A 162 -19.82 3.57 28.88
CA ASP A 162 -20.68 3.56 30.04
C ASP A 162 -19.88 3.21 31.28
N THR A 163 -19.89 4.20 32.16
CA THR A 163 -19.02 4.37 33.29
C THR A 163 -19.66 3.60 34.43
N GLY A 164 -18.87 2.79 35.14
CA GLY A 164 -19.35 2.03 36.28
C GLY A 164 -20.15 2.90 37.25
N GLU A 165 -21.41 2.57 37.42
CA GLU A 165 -22.19 2.99 38.57
C GLU A 165 -21.85 2.03 39.72
N LEU A 166 -21.39 2.64 40.80
CA LEU A 166 -20.80 2.02 41.97
C LEU A 166 -21.76 1.08 42.67
N ALA A 167 -21.22 -0.04 43.13
CA ALA A 167 -21.88 -0.95 44.04
C ALA A 167 -22.15 -0.30 45.41
N ASP A 168 -23.18 -0.84 46.05
CA ASP A 168 -23.42 -0.92 47.50
C ASP A 168 -23.91 0.34 48.23
N ASN A 169 -25.22 0.39 48.52
CA ASN A 169 -25.68 0.40 49.92
C ASN A 169 -27.20 0.14 50.04
N GLU A 170 -27.62 -1.10 50.36
CA GLU A 170 -28.75 -1.31 51.28
C GLU A 170 -28.78 -2.76 51.79
N ARG A 171 -28.12 -2.99 52.92
CA ARG A 171 -28.43 -4.12 53.80
C ARG A 171 -29.60 -3.70 54.68
N THR A 172 -30.83 -3.97 54.26
CA THR A 172 -31.95 -4.10 55.20
C THR A 172 -31.85 -5.46 55.88
N ARG A 173 -31.20 -5.50 57.04
CA ARG A 173 -31.35 -6.58 58.01
C ARG A 173 -32.34 -6.09 59.06
N THR A 174 -33.47 -6.78 59.11
CA THR A 174 -34.39 -6.92 60.22
C THR A 174 -33.70 -6.87 61.57
N ASP A 175 -34.20 -6.05 62.49
CA ASP A 175 -34.20 -6.36 63.92
C ASP A 175 -35.55 -5.94 64.50
N GLU A 176 -36.12 -6.90 65.23
CA GLU A 176 -37.32 -6.85 66.03
C GLU A 176 -37.07 -6.03 67.31
N ASP A 177 -38.07 -5.26 67.74
CA ASP A 177 -38.43 -5.05 69.15
C ASP A 177 -39.90 -4.58 69.25
#